data_AF-A0A933FJR9-F1
#
_entry.id   AF-A0A933FJR9-F1
#
_cell.length_a   1.000
_cell.length_b   1.000
_cell.length_c   1.000
_cell.angle_alpha   90.00
_cell.angle_beta   90.00
_cell.angle_gamma   90.00
#
_symmetry.space_group_name_H-M   'P 1'
#
loop_
_entity.id
_entity.type
_entity.pdbx_description
1 polymer ?
#
loop_
_entity_poly.entity_id
_entity_poly.type
_entity_poly.pdbx_seq_one_letter_code
_entity_poly.pdbx_strand_id
1 'polypeptide(L)'
;MPQHDQATRAVTAQRPVVEGLGEKKKKPNGYYKDWENCQRELHGAIDRLEHFPTKTELEVLGLGSLATSVISYHGGMRTAALKMGCTPAKPTQDGYWKSWNNCEAQLRKLRKTLRHFPTDREMRDLGQSGFLSALADYHGGLTGARTRMNVRPPARPKQKSRPRRPSKSRSNRSWQAWKNVEREFKIVIRTLGHFPTQKELAALKQSSLAFAAWKYHGGLYAVRERLGLHDETAERPKGYWKEWDHIEPILRTLTTTLGHFPSHSEIDTAGHVSAGDAIRKYHGGMNAARKRMEAPQQTKHGHWLVWKNCEAKLRELMAEIGKFPSGKWLAANKHGGLADAINKRHGGFLKVRARLGHVRDVKPDGYWQVWKNVEKELRDVVRSLGHFPNPQELRRLGLNSLSHAMSEHHGGFIVTRKRLGYERASTGFLARYADSIADAYLQTSGKTSFDEYVTELERECPYERDLRVRLGLPPEPDLT
;
A
#
# COMPACT_ATOMS: atom_id res chain seq x y z
N MET A 1 -30.92 -57.60 22.47
CA MET A 1 -29.68 -57.12 23.12
C MET A 1 -28.98 -56.16 22.18
N PRO A 2 -28.90 -54.85 22.48
CA PRO A 2 -28.33 -53.89 21.56
C PRO A 2 -26.81 -53.83 21.73
N GLN A 3 -26.10 -53.91 20.61
CA GLN A 3 -24.65 -53.73 20.55
C GLN A 3 -24.33 -52.25 20.74
N HIS A 4 -23.58 -51.95 21.79
CA HIS A 4 -23.08 -50.62 22.11
C HIS A 4 -21.93 -50.27 21.16
N ASP A 5 -22.22 -49.44 20.15
CA ASP A 5 -21.23 -48.92 19.21
C ASP A 5 -20.64 -47.61 19.79
N GLN A 6 -19.54 -47.71 20.53
CA GLN A 6 -18.82 -46.54 21.04
C GLN A 6 -17.84 -46.01 19.99
N ALA A 7 -18.31 -45.10 19.14
CA ALA A 7 -17.46 -44.28 18.29
C ALA A 7 -16.71 -43.24 19.13
N THR A 8 -15.42 -43.48 19.35
CA THR A 8 -14.48 -42.48 19.89
C THR A 8 -14.28 -41.37 18.85
N ARG A 9 -15.01 -40.25 19.01
CA ARG A 9 -14.75 -39.01 18.27
C ARG A 9 -13.42 -38.42 18.75
N ALA A 10 -12.41 -38.43 17.88
CA ALA A 10 -11.22 -37.63 18.06
C ALA A 10 -11.60 -36.14 17.96
N VAL A 11 -11.62 -35.45 19.11
CA VAL A 11 -11.71 -34.00 19.18
C VAL A 11 -10.44 -33.44 18.56
N THR A 12 -10.51 -33.10 17.27
CA THR A 12 -9.49 -32.27 16.64
C THR A 12 -9.69 -30.88 17.22
N ALA A 13 -8.77 -30.43 18.08
CA ALA A 13 -8.77 -29.04 18.57
C ALA A 13 -8.70 -28.12 17.35
N GLN A 14 -9.85 -27.55 16.98
CA GLN A 14 -9.90 -26.47 16.00
C GLN A 14 -9.09 -25.32 16.59
N ARG A 15 -8.18 -24.75 15.79
CA ARG A 15 -7.53 -23.49 16.15
C ARG A 15 -8.64 -22.50 16.50
N PRO A 16 -8.55 -21.76 17.62
CA PRO A 16 -9.55 -20.76 17.94
C PRO A 16 -9.63 -19.81 16.74
N VAL A 17 -10.78 -19.80 16.07
CA VAL A 17 -11.10 -18.78 15.08
C VAL A 17 -11.17 -17.50 15.90
N VAL A 18 -10.19 -16.62 15.72
CA VAL A 18 -10.18 -15.30 16.36
C VAL A 18 -11.26 -14.48 15.66
N GLU A 19 -12.52 -14.69 16.04
CA GLU A 19 -13.65 -13.87 15.62
C GLU A 19 -13.52 -12.47 16.24
N GLY A 20 -13.66 -11.42 15.42
CA GLY A 20 -13.81 -10.05 15.91
C GLY A 20 -12.63 -9.09 15.73
N LEU A 21 -11.75 -9.27 14.74
CA LEU A 21 -10.86 -8.16 14.33
C LEU A 21 -11.66 -7.19 13.44
N GLY A 22 -12.30 -6.20 14.07
CA GLY A 22 -12.89 -5.06 13.36
C GLY A 22 -11.89 -4.42 12.39
N GLU A 23 -12.39 -3.76 11.34
CA GLU A 23 -11.59 -3.22 10.25
C GLU A 23 -10.34 -2.47 10.76
N LYS A 24 -9.17 -2.96 10.39
CA LYS A 24 -7.89 -2.39 10.81
C LYS A 24 -7.68 -1.05 10.13
N LYS A 25 -8.02 0.05 10.82
CA LYS A 25 -7.63 1.41 10.40
C LYS A 25 -6.11 1.45 10.29
N LYS A 26 -5.59 1.74 9.08
CA LYS A 26 -4.16 1.94 8.85
C LYS A 26 -3.65 3.08 9.75
N LYS A 27 -2.70 2.77 10.63
CA LYS A 27 -2.04 3.77 11.47
C LYS A 27 -1.16 4.68 10.59
N PRO A 28 -1.00 5.98 10.93
CA PRO A 28 -0.17 6.89 10.15
C PRO A 28 1.31 6.45 10.13
N ASN A 29 2.03 6.83 9.07
CA ASN A 29 3.46 6.54 8.97
C ASN A 29 4.22 7.13 10.15
N GLY A 30 5.06 6.31 10.79
CA GLY A 30 5.83 6.72 11.97
C GLY A 30 5.12 6.54 13.30
N TYR A 31 3.85 6.11 13.34
CA TYR A 31 3.10 5.89 14.58
C TYR A 31 3.86 5.03 15.61
N TYR A 32 4.51 3.95 15.16
CA TYR A 32 5.29 3.03 16.01
C TYR A 32 6.74 3.46 16.27
N LYS A 33 7.18 4.63 15.79
CA LYS A 33 8.46 5.22 16.23
C LYS A 33 8.38 5.70 17.67
N ASP A 34 7.18 6.10 18.10
CA ASP A 34 6.89 6.44 19.48
C ASP A 34 6.74 5.16 20.32
N TRP A 35 7.46 5.11 21.44
CA TRP A 35 7.45 3.97 22.36
C TRP A 35 6.09 3.80 23.05
N GLU A 36 5.39 4.88 23.41
CA GLU A 36 4.10 4.78 24.10
C GLU A 36 3.03 4.11 23.24
N ASN A 37 3.05 4.39 21.93
CA ASN A 37 2.18 3.74 20.96
C ASN A 37 2.47 2.25 20.83
N CYS A 38 3.75 1.85 20.83
CA CYS A 38 4.15 0.44 20.84
C CYS A 38 3.74 -0.25 22.14
N GLN A 39 3.99 0.38 23.28
CA GLN A 39 3.70 -0.16 24.61
C GLN A 39 2.20 -0.43 24.78
N ARG A 40 1.33 0.49 24.37
CA ARG A 40 -0.13 0.30 24.44
C ARG A 40 -0.60 -0.90 23.62
N GLU A 41 -0.09 -1.06 22.40
CA GLU A 41 -0.48 -2.17 21.52
C GLU A 41 0.13 -3.50 21.98
N LEU A 42 1.34 -3.47 22.58
CA LEU A 42 1.94 -4.64 23.22
C LEU A 42 1.16 -5.07 24.46
N HIS A 43 0.68 -4.14 25.31
CA HIS A 43 -0.22 -4.49 26.43
C HIS A 43 -1.47 -5.22 25.93
N GLY A 44 -2.13 -4.70 24.88
CA GLY A 44 -3.28 -5.38 24.29
C GLY A 44 -2.96 -6.77 23.71
N ALA A 45 -1.73 -7.03 23.29
CA ALA A 45 -1.28 -8.36 22.89
C ALA A 45 -0.98 -9.26 24.11
N ILE A 46 -0.38 -8.72 25.17
CA ILE A 46 -0.11 -9.42 26.43
C ILE A 46 -1.43 -9.86 27.08
N ASP A 47 -2.43 -9.00 27.14
CA ASP A 47 -3.74 -9.32 27.73
C ASP A 47 -4.44 -10.48 27.00
N ARG A 48 -4.16 -10.66 25.70
CA ARG A 48 -4.73 -11.74 24.88
C ARG A 48 -3.94 -13.05 24.97
N LEU A 49 -2.64 -12.97 25.22
CA LEU A 49 -1.74 -14.13 25.21
C LEU A 49 -1.37 -14.59 26.61
N GLU A 50 -1.57 -13.75 27.62
CA GLU A 50 -1.13 -13.93 29.02
C GLU A 50 0.40 -14.01 29.18
N HIS A 51 1.17 -13.68 28.13
CA HIS A 51 2.63 -13.57 28.16
C HIS A 51 3.14 -12.51 27.19
N PHE A 52 4.42 -12.13 27.34
CA PHE A 52 5.05 -11.17 26.41
C PHE A 52 5.17 -11.78 25.00
N PRO A 53 4.55 -11.19 23.98
CA PRO A 53 4.42 -11.81 22.66
C PRO A 53 5.78 -11.97 21.98
N THR A 54 5.91 -13.05 21.20
CA THR A 54 6.97 -13.23 20.20
C THR A 54 6.62 -12.50 18.90
N LYS A 55 7.61 -12.32 18.02
CA LYS A 55 7.39 -11.73 16.68
C LYS A 55 6.30 -12.49 15.91
N THR A 56 6.35 -13.81 15.92
CA THR A 56 5.41 -14.68 15.21
C THR A 56 4.00 -14.56 15.79
N GLU A 57 3.85 -14.48 17.11
CA GLU A 57 2.54 -14.30 17.74
C GLU A 57 1.93 -12.93 17.38
N LEU A 58 2.73 -11.87 17.34
CA LEU A 58 2.26 -10.57 16.83
C LEU A 58 1.81 -10.66 15.37
N GLU A 59 2.53 -11.39 14.50
CA GLU A 59 2.14 -11.60 13.11
C GLU A 59 0.82 -12.38 13.00
N VAL A 60 0.60 -13.39 13.85
CA VAL A 60 -0.65 -14.16 13.91
C VAL A 60 -1.82 -13.30 14.40
N LEU A 61 -1.58 -12.37 15.33
CA LEU A 61 -2.56 -11.33 15.73
C LEU A 61 -2.74 -10.24 14.65
N GLY A 62 -1.96 -10.32 13.56
CA GLY A 62 -1.90 -9.35 12.48
C GLY A 62 -1.40 -7.97 12.93
N LEU A 63 -0.53 -7.95 13.93
CA LEU A 63 0.25 -6.83 14.44
C LEU A 63 1.69 -6.88 13.87
N GLY A 64 1.88 -7.38 12.65
CA GLY A 64 3.22 -7.52 12.05
C GLY A 64 3.98 -6.20 11.88
N SER A 65 3.28 -5.09 11.65
CA SER A 65 3.88 -3.74 11.60
C SER A 65 4.41 -3.28 12.95
N LEU A 66 3.72 -3.64 14.04
CA LEU A 66 4.20 -3.41 15.41
C LEU A 66 5.47 -4.24 15.66
N ALA A 67 5.45 -5.53 15.33
CA ALA A 67 6.59 -6.42 15.51
C ALA A 67 7.85 -5.90 14.79
N THR A 68 7.69 -5.48 13.53
CA THR A 68 8.78 -4.90 12.72
C THR A 68 9.30 -3.59 13.32
N SER A 69 8.39 -2.75 13.83
CA SER A 69 8.74 -1.44 14.39
C SER A 69 9.44 -1.58 15.75
N VAL A 70 9.01 -2.51 16.61
CA VAL A 70 9.69 -2.83 17.88
C VAL A 70 11.12 -3.30 17.61
N ILE A 71 11.32 -4.12 16.58
CA ILE A 71 12.65 -4.57 16.16
C ILE A 71 13.50 -3.41 15.64
N SER A 72 12.93 -2.58 14.77
CA SER A 72 13.70 -1.55 14.05
C SER A 72 14.00 -0.31 14.89
N TYR A 73 13.07 0.10 15.77
CA TYR A 73 13.16 1.38 16.50
C TYR A 73 13.41 1.21 17.99
N HIS A 74 13.05 0.07 18.58
CA HIS A 74 13.03 -0.10 20.05
C HIS A 74 13.99 -1.18 20.55
N GLY A 75 14.97 -1.58 19.72
CA GLY A 75 16.05 -2.48 20.12
C GLY A 75 15.65 -3.96 20.22
N GLY A 76 14.57 -4.37 19.57
CA GLY A 76 14.14 -5.77 19.55
C GLY A 76 13.10 -6.15 20.61
N MET A 77 12.46 -7.30 20.41
CA MET A 77 11.40 -7.81 21.30
C MET A 77 11.89 -8.02 22.75
N ARG A 78 13.15 -8.44 22.93
CA ARG A 78 13.75 -8.60 24.28
C ARG A 78 13.89 -7.28 25.01
N THR A 79 14.37 -6.24 24.33
CA THR A 79 14.51 -4.90 24.91
C THR A 79 13.14 -4.32 25.24
N ALA A 80 12.15 -4.54 24.37
CA ALA A 80 10.77 -4.15 24.65
C ALA A 80 10.18 -4.88 25.87
N ALA A 81 10.43 -6.19 26.03
CA ALA A 81 9.99 -6.95 27.20
C ALA A 81 10.57 -6.38 28.50
N LEU A 82 11.88 -6.10 28.51
CA LEU A 82 12.56 -5.48 29.66
C LEU A 82 12.01 -4.09 29.97
N LYS A 83 11.77 -3.26 28.94
CA LYS A 83 11.15 -1.93 29.11
C LYS A 83 9.73 -2.00 29.69
N MET A 84 9.00 -3.07 29.42
CA MET A 84 7.65 -3.29 29.96
C MET A 84 7.65 -3.97 31.34
N GLY A 85 8.82 -4.20 31.95
CA GLY A 85 8.93 -4.91 33.22
C GLY A 85 8.57 -6.40 33.11
N CYS A 86 8.42 -6.93 31.90
CA CYS A 86 8.21 -8.35 31.67
C CYS A 86 9.56 -9.06 31.76
N THR A 87 9.58 -10.24 32.38
CA THR A 87 10.76 -11.10 32.30
C THR A 87 10.82 -11.71 30.89
N PRO A 88 11.76 -11.31 30.01
CA PRO A 88 11.86 -11.95 28.71
C PRO A 88 12.13 -13.43 28.93
N ALA A 89 11.48 -14.29 28.15
CA ALA A 89 11.86 -15.69 28.08
C ALA A 89 13.38 -15.74 27.88
N LYS A 90 14.11 -16.31 28.86
CA LYS A 90 15.57 -16.34 28.80
C LYS A 90 15.94 -16.95 27.45
N PRO A 91 16.72 -16.25 26.60
CA PRO A 91 17.21 -16.89 25.39
C PRO A 91 17.89 -18.17 25.84
N THR A 92 17.47 -19.28 25.26
CA THR A 92 18.15 -20.54 25.48
C THR A 92 19.60 -20.28 25.08
N GLN A 93 20.53 -20.38 26.05
CA GLN A 93 21.94 -20.10 25.79
C GLN A 93 22.38 -20.88 24.55
N ASP A 94 23.27 -20.31 23.73
CA ASP A 94 23.78 -21.03 22.57
C ASP A 94 24.36 -22.38 23.02
N GLY A 95 23.83 -23.46 22.44
CA GLY A 95 24.16 -24.82 22.85
C GLY A 95 23.24 -25.45 23.90
N TYR A 96 22.26 -24.74 24.46
CA TYR A 96 21.28 -25.29 25.42
C TYR A 96 20.59 -26.54 24.86
N TRP A 97 20.20 -26.52 23.58
CA TRP A 97 19.57 -27.65 22.89
C TRP A 97 20.55 -28.68 22.31
N LYS A 98 21.88 -28.48 22.45
CA LYS A 98 22.86 -29.53 22.15
C LYS A 98 22.94 -30.57 23.27
N SER A 99 22.55 -30.17 24.49
CA SER A 99 22.48 -31.07 25.64
C SER A 99 21.20 -31.90 25.58
N TRP A 100 21.37 -33.21 25.44
CA TRP A 100 20.25 -34.15 25.42
C TRP A 100 19.38 -34.05 26.68
N ASN A 101 19.97 -33.81 27.86
CA ASN A 101 19.23 -33.68 29.12
C ASN A 101 18.20 -32.54 29.09
N ASN A 102 18.54 -31.42 28.44
CA ASN A 102 17.64 -30.28 28.28
C ASN A 102 16.50 -30.61 27.31
N CYS A 103 16.82 -31.27 26.19
CA CYS A 103 15.82 -31.74 25.23
C CYS A 103 14.86 -32.76 25.86
N GLU A 104 15.40 -33.71 26.63
CA GLU A 104 14.63 -34.72 27.33
C GLU A 104 13.69 -34.09 28.37
N ALA A 105 14.19 -33.14 29.18
CA ALA A 105 13.37 -32.42 30.15
C ALA A 105 12.19 -31.69 29.48
N GLN A 106 12.44 -31.04 28.34
CA GLN A 106 11.38 -30.36 27.57
C GLN A 106 10.39 -31.35 26.96
N LEU A 107 10.85 -32.47 26.40
CA LEU A 107 9.99 -33.53 25.87
C LEU A 107 9.14 -34.19 26.97
N ARG A 108 9.66 -34.35 28.19
CA ARG A 108 8.89 -34.84 29.34
C ARG A 108 7.77 -33.88 29.73
N LYS A 109 8.03 -32.56 29.72
CA LYS A 109 6.99 -31.54 29.93
C LYS A 109 5.89 -31.63 28.87
N LEU A 110 6.27 -31.67 27.59
CA LEU A 110 5.31 -31.78 26.48
C LEU A 110 4.51 -33.08 26.54
N ARG A 111 5.15 -34.21 26.88
CA ARG A 111 4.48 -35.50 27.06
C ARG A 111 3.48 -35.47 28.22
N LYS A 112 3.76 -34.75 29.31
CA LYS A 112 2.83 -34.57 30.43
C LYS A 112 1.58 -33.79 29.97
N THR A 113 1.77 -32.75 29.15
CA THR A 113 0.68 -31.93 28.62
C THR A 113 -0.17 -32.69 27.60
N LEU A 114 0.46 -33.37 26.64
CA LEU A 114 -0.25 -34.05 25.54
C LEU A 114 -0.77 -35.45 25.93
N ARG A 115 -0.25 -36.04 27.01
CA ARG A 115 -0.47 -37.44 27.44
C ARG A 115 0.06 -38.50 26.46
N HIS A 116 0.70 -38.11 25.35
CA HIS A 116 1.45 -38.96 24.43
C HIS A 116 2.75 -38.28 23.99
N PHE A 117 3.62 -39.02 23.29
CA PHE A 117 4.85 -38.45 22.74
C PHE A 117 4.51 -37.55 21.54
N PRO A 118 4.96 -36.28 21.51
CA PRO A 118 4.54 -35.32 20.51
C PRO A 118 4.81 -35.77 19.07
N THR A 119 4.00 -35.28 18.14
CA THR A 119 4.23 -35.34 16.69
C THR A 119 4.84 -34.04 16.17
N ASP A 120 5.45 -34.06 14.97
CA ASP A 120 6.01 -32.84 14.34
C ASP A 120 4.96 -31.73 14.21
N ARG A 121 3.71 -32.11 13.90
CA ARG A 121 2.60 -31.18 13.76
C ARG A 121 2.23 -30.54 15.10
N GLU A 122 2.08 -31.33 16.15
CA GLU A 122 1.75 -30.82 17.48
C GLU A 122 2.85 -29.91 18.03
N MET A 123 4.13 -30.23 17.80
CA MET A 123 5.24 -29.35 18.18
C MET A 123 5.15 -27.98 17.49
N ARG A 124 4.80 -27.95 16.19
CA ARG A 124 4.61 -26.71 15.44
C ARG A 124 3.39 -25.93 15.93
N ASP A 125 2.29 -26.62 16.19
CA ASP A 125 1.06 -26.01 16.70
C ASP A 125 1.25 -25.44 18.13
N LEU A 126 2.16 -26.01 18.93
CA LEU A 126 2.58 -25.48 20.24
C LEU A 126 3.69 -24.42 20.16
N GLY A 127 4.05 -23.94 18.96
CA GLY A 127 5.10 -22.94 18.77
C GLY A 127 6.53 -23.45 19.04
N GLN A 128 6.72 -24.75 19.22
CA GLN A 128 8.02 -25.36 19.53
C GLN A 128 8.86 -25.65 18.26
N SER A 129 8.70 -24.86 17.20
CA SER A 129 9.39 -25.08 15.91
C SER A 129 10.92 -24.95 16.02
N GLY A 130 11.40 -24.02 16.85
CA GLY A 130 12.84 -23.89 17.13
C GLY A 130 13.40 -25.11 17.86
N PHE A 131 12.67 -25.63 18.85
CA PHE A 131 13.04 -26.85 19.55
C PHE A 131 12.99 -28.09 18.65
N LEU A 132 11.98 -28.20 17.78
CA LEU A 132 11.87 -29.27 16.79
C LEU A 132 13.06 -29.27 15.82
N SER A 133 13.48 -28.09 15.36
CA SER A 133 14.65 -27.95 14.47
C SER A 133 15.93 -28.36 15.20
N ALA A 134 16.13 -27.89 16.42
CA ALA A 134 17.28 -28.29 17.23
C ALA A 134 17.34 -29.81 17.51
N LEU A 135 16.18 -30.46 17.75
CA LEU A 135 16.11 -31.91 17.86
C LEU A 135 16.51 -32.60 16.56
N ALA A 136 16.09 -32.09 15.40
CA ALA A 136 16.49 -32.61 14.10
C ALA A 136 18.01 -32.52 13.89
N ASP A 137 18.58 -31.34 14.16
CA ASP A 137 19.99 -31.04 13.91
C ASP A 137 20.93 -31.81 14.84
N TYR A 138 20.62 -31.90 16.13
CA TYR A 138 21.54 -32.46 17.14
C TYR A 138 21.21 -33.88 17.60
N HIS A 139 19.97 -34.32 17.44
CA HIS A 139 19.46 -35.54 18.09
C HIS A 139 18.65 -36.46 17.18
N GLY A 140 18.70 -36.27 15.86
CA GLY A 140 18.04 -37.15 14.89
C GLY A 140 16.52 -36.99 14.83
N GLY A 141 16.02 -35.81 15.20
CA GLY A 141 14.60 -35.44 15.17
C GLY A 141 13.77 -36.16 16.24
N LEU A 142 12.44 -36.11 16.11
CA LEU A 142 11.54 -36.81 17.04
C LEU A 142 11.74 -38.33 17.03
N THR A 143 12.20 -38.89 15.91
CA THR A 143 12.52 -40.32 15.82
C THR A 143 13.71 -40.68 16.70
N GLY A 144 14.82 -39.95 16.58
CA GLY A 144 15.99 -40.15 17.45
C GLY A 144 15.68 -39.89 18.92
N ALA A 145 14.86 -38.87 19.20
CA ALA A 145 14.41 -38.58 20.55
C ALA A 145 13.55 -39.71 21.16
N ARG A 146 12.65 -40.32 20.39
CA ARG A 146 11.84 -41.48 20.85
C ARG A 146 12.72 -42.66 21.22
N THR A 147 13.70 -42.98 20.38
CA THR A 147 14.66 -44.06 20.63
C THR A 147 15.43 -43.82 21.93
N ARG A 148 15.96 -42.61 22.11
CA ARG A 148 16.73 -42.25 23.33
C ARG A 148 15.89 -42.26 24.61
N MET A 149 14.62 -41.87 24.53
CA MET A 149 13.69 -41.92 25.67
C MET A 149 13.09 -43.32 25.90
N ASN A 150 13.51 -44.33 25.14
CA ASN A 150 12.93 -45.68 25.14
C ASN A 150 11.39 -45.68 25.00
N VAL A 151 10.87 -44.74 24.20
CA VAL A 151 9.43 -44.64 23.94
C VAL A 151 9.12 -45.45 22.70
N ARG A 152 8.40 -46.56 22.88
CA ARG A 152 7.96 -47.42 21.79
C ARG A 152 7.15 -46.56 20.80
N PRO A 153 7.51 -46.55 19.49
CA PRO A 153 6.71 -45.83 18.51
C PRO A 153 5.29 -46.38 18.55
N PRO A 154 4.25 -45.52 18.42
CA PRO A 154 2.88 -45.99 18.36
C PRO A 154 2.82 -47.06 17.26
N ALA A 155 2.29 -48.24 17.60
CA ALA A 155 2.15 -49.32 16.65
C ALA A 155 1.49 -48.71 15.41
N ARG A 156 2.21 -48.69 14.27
CA ARG A 156 1.61 -48.22 13.02
C ARG A 156 0.31 -49.00 12.90
N PRO A 157 -0.88 -48.34 12.88
CA PRO A 157 -2.11 -49.07 12.68
C PRO A 157 -1.87 -49.89 11.43
N LYS A 158 -1.97 -51.23 11.53
CA LYS A 158 -1.78 -52.14 10.40
C LYS A 158 -2.67 -51.57 9.31
N GLN A 159 -2.07 -50.86 8.35
CA GLN A 159 -2.79 -50.40 7.18
C GLN A 159 -3.19 -51.71 6.52
N LYS A 160 -4.42 -52.16 6.78
CA LYS A 160 -5.07 -53.18 5.96
C LYS A 160 -4.80 -52.71 4.56
N SER A 161 -3.97 -53.45 3.84
CA SER A 161 -3.67 -53.21 2.44
C SER A 161 -5.01 -53.10 1.76
N ARG A 162 -5.49 -51.86 1.57
CA ARG A 162 -6.71 -51.62 0.82
C ARG A 162 -6.46 -52.33 -0.51
N PRO A 163 -7.36 -53.21 -0.97
CA PRO A 163 -7.23 -53.79 -2.30
C PRO A 163 -6.95 -52.63 -3.24
N ARG A 164 -5.85 -52.71 -4.01
CA ARG A 164 -5.51 -51.70 -5.01
C ARG A 164 -6.76 -51.55 -5.86
N ARG A 165 -7.53 -50.49 -5.61
CA ARG A 165 -8.58 -50.07 -6.54
C ARG A 165 -7.88 -49.99 -7.89
N PRO A 166 -8.35 -50.69 -8.93
CA PRO A 166 -7.76 -50.56 -10.25
C PRO A 166 -7.80 -49.07 -10.56
N SER A 167 -6.63 -48.44 -10.54
CA SER A 167 -6.53 -47.05 -10.98
C SER A 167 -7.03 -47.10 -12.41
N LYS A 168 -8.12 -46.38 -12.69
CA LYS A 168 -8.62 -46.13 -14.05
C LYS A 168 -7.55 -45.31 -14.78
N SER A 169 -6.44 -45.97 -15.08
CA SER A 169 -5.36 -45.49 -15.93
C SER A 169 -5.99 -45.39 -17.30
N ARG A 170 -6.45 -44.19 -17.65
CA ARG A 170 -6.88 -43.88 -19.00
C ARG A 170 -5.72 -44.26 -19.91
N SER A 171 -5.96 -45.16 -20.87
CA SER A 171 -4.92 -45.72 -21.71
C SER A 171 -4.17 -44.58 -22.41
N ASN A 172 -2.85 -44.74 -22.62
CA ASN A 172 -2.01 -43.70 -23.24
C ASN A 172 -2.55 -43.16 -24.58
N ARG A 173 -3.38 -43.94 -25.30
CA ARG A 173 -4.07 -43.50 -26.52
C ARG A 173 -5.05 -42.34 -26.29
N SER A 174 -5.69 -42.25 -25.12
CA SER A 174 -6.63 -41.15 -24.87
C SER A 174 -5.95 -39.79 -24.83
N TRP A 175 -4.68 -39.72 -24.45
CA TRP A 175 -3.93 -38.46 -24.33
C TRP A 175 -3.37 -37.92 -25.65
N GLN A 176 -3.31 -38.76 -26.69
CA GLN A 176 -2.91 -38.33 -28.03
C GLN A 176 -4.00 -37.49 -28.72
N ALA A 177 -5.28 -37.72 -28.38
CA ALA A 177 -6.39 -36.96 -28.94
C ALA A 177 -6.49 -35.56 -28.31
N TRP A 178 -6.33 -34.51 -29.13
CA TRP A 178 -6.39 -33.11 -28.71
C TRP A 178 -7.65 -32.78 -27.88
N LYS A 179 -8.83 -33.24 -28.32
CA LYS A 179 -10.11 -33.01 -27.61
C LYS A 179 -10.11 -33.47 -26.14
N ASN A 180 -9.31 -34.47 -25.79
CA ASN A 180 -9.20 -34.94 -24.40
C ASN A 180 -8.28 -34.02 -23.59
N VAL A 181 -7.14 -33.61 -24.16
CA VAL A 181 -6.21 -32.69 -23.53
C VAL A 181 -6.87 -31.31 -23.33
N GLU A 182 -7.50 -30.77 -24.36
CA GLU A 182 -8.25 -29.51 -24.31
C GLU A 182 -9.29 -29.50 -23.19
N ARG A 183 -10.10 -30.57 -23.08
CA ARG A 183 -11.15 -30.68 -22.05
C ARG A 183 -10.56 -30.62 -20.64
N GLU A 184 -9.50 -31.38 -20.40
CA GLU A 184 -8.87 -31.45 -19.08
C GLU A 184 -8.18 -30.12 -18.73
N PHE A 185 -7.51 -29.46 -19.70
CA PHE A 185 -6.98 -28.12 -19.48
C PHE A 185 -8.09 -27.11 -19.18
N LYS A 186 -9.22 -27.12 -19.89
CA LYS A 186 -10.37 -26.23 -19.60
C LYS A 186 -10.90 -26.40 -18.17
N ILE A 187 -10.90 -27.62 -17.62
CA ILE A 187 -11.27 -27.87 -16.22
C ILE A 187 -10.26 -27.25 -15.26
N VAL A 188 -8.96 -27.45 -15.51
CA VAL A 188 -7.90 -26.88 -14.67
C VAL A 188 -7.91 -25.34 -14.73
N ILE A 189 -8.07 -24.76 -15.92
CA ILE A 189 -8.16 -23.31 -16.11
C ILE A 189 -9.35 -22.73 -15.35
N ARG A 190 -10.52 -23.36 -15.41
CA ARG A 190 -11.69 -22.93 -14.62
C ARG A 190 -11.42 -22.99 -13.11
N THR A 191 -10.60 -23.92 -12.67
CA THR A 191 -10.27 -24.13 -11.26
C THR A 191 -9.25 -23.10 -10.75
N LEU A 192 -8.25 -22.76 -11.56
CA LEU A 192 -7.18 -21.83 -11.18
C LEU A 192 -7.47 -20.37 -11.52
N GLY A 193 -8.30 -20.12 -12.54
CA GLY A 193 -8.53 -18.79 -13.10
C GLY A 193 -7.49 -18.36 -14.14
N HIS A 194 -6.45 -19.16 -14.39
CA HIS A 194 -5.40 -18.90 -15.38
C HIS A 194 -4.89 -20.22 -16.01
N PHE A 195 -4.08 -20.10 -17.07
CA PHE A 195 -3.45 -21.27 -17.67
C PHE A 195 -2.40 -21.89 -16.73
N PRO A 196 -2.50 -23.17 -16.37
CA PRO A 196 -1.67 -23.76 -15.33
C PRO A 196 -0.19 -23.86 -15.71
N THR A 197 0.68 -23.59 -14.76
CA THR A 197 2.11 -23.93 -14.81
C THR A 197 2.33 -25.43 -14.56
N GLN A 198 3.52 -25.94 -14.90
CA GLN A 198 3.87 -27.34 -14.61
C GLN A 198 3.83 -27.67 -13.10
N LYS A 199 4.23 -26.72 -12.24
CA LYS A 199 4.21 -26.87 -10.78
C LYS A 199 2.78 -26.96 -10.26
N GLU A 200 1.86 -26.16 -10.80
CA GLU A 200 0.44 -26.20 -10.43
C GLU A 200 -0.23 -27.49 -10.88
N LEU A 201 0.07 -27.97 -12.11
CA LEU A 201 -0.40 -29.29 -12.55
C LEU A 201 0.09 -30.41 -11.63
N ALA A 202 1.35 -30.34 -11.18
CA ALA A 202 1.88 -31.30 -10.21
C ALA A 202 1.17 -31.21 -8.85
N ALA A 203 0.92 -29.99 -8.34
CA ALA A 203 0.20 -29.77 -7.08
C ALA A 203 -1.25 -30.27 -7.13
N LEU A 204 -1.91 -30.14 -8.29
CA LEU A 204 -3.25 -30.69 -8.55
C LEU A 204 -3.24 -32.20 -8.85
N LYS A 205 -2.09 -32.87 -8.78
CA LYS A 205 -1.91 -34.29 -9.13
C LYS A 205 -2.31 -34.62 -10.58
N GLN A 206 -2.20 -33.63 -11.46
CA GLN A 206 -2.45 -33.70 -12.90
C GLN A 206 -1.13 -33.80 -13.71
N SER A 207 -0.09 -34.43 -13.14
CA SER A 207 1.21 -34.57 -13.81
C SER A 207 1.12 -35.34 -15.14
N SER A 208 0.14 -36.24 -15.29
CA SER A 208 -0.14 -36.93 -16.55
C SER A 208 -0.60 -35.98 -17.66
N LEU A 209 -1.36 -34.94 -17.33
CA LEU A 209 -1.80 -33.91 -18.28
C LEU A 209 -0.62 -33.05 -18.75
N ALA A 210 0.26 -32.66 -17.82
CA ALA A 210 1.50 -31.95 -18.13
C ALA A 210 2.38 -32.78 -19.08
N PHE A 211 2.55 -34.07 -18.77
CA PHE A 211 3.30 -35.00 -19.58
C PHE A 211 2.67 -35.21 -20.98
N ALA A 212 1.35 -35.30 -21.06
CA ALA A 212 0.63 -35.41 -22.34
C ALA A 212 0.83 -34.18 -23.21
N ALA A 213 0.74 -32.97 -22.63
CA ALA A 213 1.01 -31.73 -23.34
C ALA A 213 2.42 -31.72 -23.94
N TRP A 214 3.43 -32.05 -23.12
CA TRP A 214 4.83 -32.13 -23.55
C TRP A 214 5.07 -33.20 -24.63
N LYS A 215 4.57 -34.42 -24.41
CA LYS A 215 4.87 -35.57 -25.28
C LYS A 215 4.13 -35.54 -26.62
N TYR A 216 2.89 -35.07 -26.64
CA TYR A 216 2.01 -35.23 -27.82
C TYR A 216 1.58 -33.91 -28.46
N HIS A 217 1.66 -32.79 -27.75
CA HIS A 217 1.06 -31.52 -28.19
C HIS A 217 2.05 -30.34 -28.15
N GLY A 218 3.36 -30.61 -28.23
CA GLY A 218 4.39 -29.56 -28.36
C GLY A 218 4.70 -28.78 -27.08
N GLY A 219 4.27 -29.26 -25.91
CA GLY A 219 4.48 -28.59 -24.62
C GLY A 219 3.30 -27.75 -24.16
N LEU A 220 3.36 -27.31 -22.90
CA LEU A 220 2.31 -26.48 -22.28
C LEU A 220 2.06 -25.19 -23.05
N TYR A 221 3.10 -24.60 -23.65
CA TYR A 221 2.98 -23.39 -24.45
C TYR A 221 2.15 -23.59 -25.72
N ALA A 222 2.43 -24.63 -26.51
CA ALA A 222 1.67 -24.94 -27.72
C ALA A 222 0.20 -25.30 -27.40
N VAL A 223 -0.03 -26.02 -26.29
CA VAL A 223 -1.39 -26.24 -25.78
C VAL A 223 -2.09 -24.92 -25.44
N ARG A 224 -1.39 -23.98 -24.81
CA ARG A 224 -1.93 -22.66 -24.46
C ARG A 224 -2.31 -21.84 -25.69
N GLU A 225 -1.43 -21.77 -26.69
CA GLU A 225 -1.69 -21.08 -27.96
C GLU A 225 -2.89 -21.70 -28.69
N ARG A 226 -2.95 -23.05 -28.72
CA ARG A 226 -4.05 -23.76 -29.38
C ARG A 226 -5.40 -23.58 -28.67
N LEU A 227 -5.39 -23.17 -27.40
CA LEU A 227 -6.58 -22.76 -26.65
C LEU A 227 -6.93 -21.28 -26.83
N GLY A 228 -6.13 -20.51 -27.58
CA GLY A 228 -6.31 -19.06 -27.78
C GLY A 228 -6.01 -18.24 -26.53
N LEU A 229 -5.29 -18.80 -25.56
CA LEU A 229 -5.01 -18.14 -24.28
C LEU A 229 -3.67 -17.40 -24.34
N HIS A 230 -3.63 -16.30 -25.08
CA HIS A 230 -2.44 -15.44 -25.21
C HIS A 230 -2.26 -14.52 -23.99
N ASP A 231 -2.29 -15.09 -22.80
CA ASP A 231 -1.93 -14.39 -21.58
C ASP A 231 -0.40 -14.22 -21.53
N GLU A 232 0.03 -13.01 -21.21
CA GLU A 232 1.42 -12.56 -21.21
C GLU A 232 2.30 -13.26 -20.16
N THR A 233 1.69 -13.99 -19.22
CA THR A 233 2.35 -14.64 -18.08
C THR A 233 3.00 -16.00 -18.41
N ALA A 234 2.88 -16.52 -19.64
CA ALA A 234 3.53 -17.79 -20.00
C ALA A 234 5.04 -17.62 -20.11
N GLU A 235 5.78 -18.61 -19.62
CA GLU A 235 7.15 -18.84 -20.08
C GLU A 235 7.12 -19.10 -21.59
N ARG A 236 7.60 -18.11 -22.36
CA ARG A 236 7.79 -18.23 -23.81
C ARG A 236 8.94 -19.21 -24.11
N PRO A 237 8.91 -19.93 -25.25
CA PRO A 237 9.97 -20.88 -25.59
C PRO A 237 11.34 -20.21 -25.65
N LYS A 238 12.40 -20.99 -25.37
CA LYS A 238 13.77 -20.49 -25.41
C LYS A 238 14.09 -19.96 -26.81
N GLY A 239 14.41 -18.68 -26.91
CA GLY A 239 14.72 -18.02 -28.18
C GLY A 239 13.61 -17.12 -28.71
N TYR A 240 12.37 -17.24 -28.21
CA TYR A 240 11.24 -16.39 -28.62
C TYR A 240 11.65 -14.90 -28.63
N TRP A 241 12.16 -14.39 -27.51
CA TRP A 241 12.50 -12.97 -27.42
C TRP A 241 13.73 -12.51 -28.22
N LYS A 242 14.41 -13.41 -28.95
CA LYS A 242 15.47 -13.03 -29.90
C LYS A 242 14.90 -12.44 -31.19
N GLU A 243 13.66 -12.76 -31.52
CA GLU A 243 12.99 -12.25 -32.71
C GLU A 243 12.35 -10.89 -32.39
N TRP A 244 12.67 -9.89 -33.21
CA TRP A 244 12.21 -8.51 -32.98
C TRP A 244 10.69 -8.37 -33.14
N ASP A 245 10.10 -9.17 -34.02
CA ASP A 245 8.66 -9.16 -34.32
C ASP A 245 7.80 -9.50 -33.09
N HIS A 246 8.39 -10.10 -32.06
CA HIS A 246 7.73 -10.35 -30.78
C HIS A 246 7.87 -9.21 -29.77
N ILE A 247 8.86 -8.33 -29.93
CA ILE A 247 9.14 -7.19 -29.06
C ILE A 247 8.42 -5.93 -29.56
N GLU A 248 8.40 -5.71 -30.87
CA GLU A 248 7.86 -4.52 -31.49
C GLU A 248 6.38 -4.26 -31.15
N PRO A 249 5.46 -5.25 -31.23
CA PRO A 249 4.06 -5.02 -30.88
C PRO A 249 3.88 -4.55 -29.43
N ILE A 250 4.66 -5.12 -28.50
CA ILE A 250 4.64 -4.73 -27.08
C ILE A 250 5.08 -3.27 -26.94
N LEU A 251 6.19 -2.90 -27.58
CA LEU A 251 6.69 -1.52 -27.53
C LEU A 251 5.73 -0.54 -28.21
N ARG A 252 5.05 -0.91 -29.31
CA ARG A 252 4.03 -0.07 -29.98
C ARG A 252 2.83 0.17 -29.07
N THR A 253 2.31 -0.89 -28.45
CA THR A 253 1.20 -0.80 -27.51
C THR A 253 1.57 0.10 -26.33
N LEU A 254 2.71 -0.13 -25.69
CA LEU A 254 3.17 0.70 -24.57
C LEU A 254 3.41 2.16 -24.98
N THR A 255 4.02 2.39 -26.15
CA THR A 255 4.29 3.75 -26.65
C THR A 255 2.99 4.53 -26.86
N THR A 256 1.97 3.86 -27.41
CA THR A 256 0.63 4.44 -27.62
C THR A 256 -0.04 4.75 -26.29
N THR A 257 -0.03 3.81 -25.34
CA THR A 257 -0.64 3.96 -24.02
C THR A 257 0.03 5.05 -23.17
N LEU A 258 1.36 5.16 -23.23
CA LEU A 258 2.12 6.12 -22.41
C LEU A 258 2.29 7.49 -23.08
N GLY A 259 1.98 7.60 -24.38
CA GLY A 259 2.27 8.77 -25.20
C GLY A 259 3.75 9.11 -25.29
N HIS A 260 4.64 8.15 -25.05
CA HIS A 260 6.09 8.27 -25.21
C HIS A 260 6.75 6.89 -25.26
N PHE A 261 7.96 6.80 -25.81
CA PHE A 261 8.69 5.54 -25.88
C PHE A 261 9.05 5.04 -24.46
N PRO A 262 8.63 3.83 -24.06
CA PRO A 262 8.75 3.35 -22.69
C PRO A 262 10.21 3.24 -22.25
N SER A 263 10.44 3.41 -20.96
CA SER A 263 11.67 3.03 -20.27
C SER A 263 11.64 1.54 -19.87
N HIS A 264 12.80 0.98 -19.50
CA HIS A 264 12.86 -0.41 -19.03
C HIS A 264 11.95 -0.65 -17.81
N SER A 265 11.94 0.28 -16.86
CA SER A 265 11.09 0.18 -15.67
C SER A 265 9.60 0.20 -15.99
N GLU A 266 9.18 0.94 -17.03
CA GLU A 266 7.77 0.98 -17.46
C GLU A 266 7.36 -0.31 -18.16
N ILE A 267 8.26 -0.93 -18.94
CA ILE A 267 8.07 -2.26 -19.52
C ILE A 267 7.89 -3.29 -18.40
N ASP A 268 8.72 -3.25 -17.36
CA ASP A 268 8.63 -4.16 -16.22
C ASP A 268 7.33 -3.95 -15.43
N THR A 269 6.95 -2.69 -15.19
CA THR A 269 5.72 -2.33 -14.47
C THR A 269 4.47 -2.75 -15.23
N ALA A 270 4.53 -2.76 -16.56
CA ALA A 270 3.48 -3.29 -17.43
C ALA A 270 3.45 -4.84 -17.49
N GLY A 271 4.31 -5.53 -16.75
CA GLY A 271 4.35 -7.00 -16.70
C GLY A 271 5.18 -7.66 -17.80
N HIS A 272 5.85 -6.88 -18.65
CA HIS A 272 6.64 -7.39 -19.77
C HIS A 272 8.13 -7.54 -19.44
N VAL A 273 8.47 -7.97 -18.22
CA VAL A 273 9.85 -8.05 -17.72
C VAL A 273 10.78 -8.81 -18.68
N SER A 274 10.31 -9.92 -19.23
CA SER A 274 11.10 -10.72 -20.18
C SER A 274 11.41 -9.98 -21.49
N ALA A 275 10.52 -9.11 -21.95
CA ALA A 275 10.74 -8.28 -23.13
C ALA A 275 11.79 -7.19 -22.85
N GLY A 276 11.72 -6.55 -21.68
CA GLY A 276 12.74 -5.57 -21.24
C GLY A 276 14.14 -6.17 -21.20
N ASP A 277 14.28 -7.34 -20.58
CA ASP A 277 15.53 -8.08 -20.52
C ASP A 277 16.03 -8.52 -21.90
N ALA A 278 15.13 -8.93 -22.78
CA ALA A 278 15.48 -9.32 -24.13
C ALA A 278 15.94 -8.14 -24.99
N ILE A 279 15.33 -6.97 -24.86
CA ILE A 279 15.77 -5.74 -25.53
C ILE A 279 17.23 -5.45 -25.16
N ARG A 280 17.54 -5.51 -23.86
CA ARG A 280 18.89 -5.31 -23.33
C ARG A 280 19.88 -6.36 -23.82
N LYS A 281 19.48 -7.62 -23.86
CA LYS A 281 20.37 -8.76 -24.15
C LYS A 281 20.58 -9.02 -25.65
N TYR A 282 19.55 -8.90 -26.47
CA TYR A 282 19.56 -9.34 -27.87
C TYR A 282 19.40 -8.20 -28.87
N HIS A 283 18.79 -7.08 -28.49
CA HIS A 283 18.41 -6.00 -29.42
C HIS A 283 19.19 -4.70 -29.21
N GLY A 284 20.37 -4.76 -28.59
CA GLY A 284 21.26 -3.61 -28.41
C GLY A 284 20.78 -2.57 -27.37
N GLY A 285 19.81 -2.93 -26.54
CA GLY A 285 19.26 -2.06 -25.50
C GLY A 285 18.20 -1.06 -25.98
N MET A 286 17.67 -0.28 -25.03
CA MET A 286 16.51 0.59 -25.26
C MET A 286 16.76 1.67 -26.33
N ASN A 287 17.98 2.16 -26.48
CA ASN A 287 18.31 3.16 -27.51
C ASN A 287 18.30 2.57 -28.93
N ALA A 288 18.79 1.33 -29.08
CA ALA A 288 18.74 0.63 -30.37
C ALA A 288 17.30 0.27 -30.73
N ALA A 289 16.52 -0.24 -29.77
CA ALA A 289 15.08 -0.47 -29.92
C ALA A 289 14.33 0.82 -30.32
N ARG A 290 14.61 1.95 -29.63
CA ARG A 290 14.04 3.26 -29.94
C ARG A 290 14.40 3.73 -31.35
N LYS A 291 15.67 3.60 -31.76
CA LYS A 291 16.13 3.94 -33.10
C LYS A 291 15.43 3.09 -34.17
N ARG A 292 15.30 1.78 -33.92
CA ARG A 292 14.63 0.83 -34.82
C ARG A 292 13.14 1.12 -34.97
N MET A 293 12.52 1.62 -33.91
CA MET A 293 11.12 2.07 -33.88
C MET A 293 10.89 3.47 -34.45
N GLU A 294 11.96 4.14 -34.93
CA GLU A 294 11.93 5.55 -35.38
C GLU A 294 11.35 6.51 -34.33
N ALA A 295 11.41 6.13 -33.05
CA ALA A 295 10.89 6.93 -31.96
C ALA A 295 11.86 8.08 -31.64
N PRO A 296 11.37 9.25 -31.19
CA PRO A 296 12.20 10.39 -30.83
C PRO A 296 13.31 9.99 -29.86
N GLN A 297 14.56 10.26 -30.25
CA GLN A 297 15.73 9.93 -29.44
C GLN A 297 15.62 10.61 -28.06
N GLN A 298 15.91 9.85 -27.01
CA GLN A 298 16.07 10.45 -25.69
C GLN A 298 17.23 11.46 -25.77
N THR A 299 17.07 12.61 -25.11
CA THR A 299 18.15 13.59 -25.03
C THR A 299 19.40 12.91 -24.48
N LYS A 300 20.48 12.93 -25.25
CA LYS A 300 21.75 12.26 -24.90
C LYS A 300 22.16 12.61 -23.48
N HIS A 301 22.79 11.67 -22.77
CA HIS A 301 23.40 11.99 -21.48
C HIS A 301 24.36 13.17 -21.67
N GLY A 302 24.25 14.19 -20.83
CA GLY A 302 25.02 15.42 -20.99
C GLY A 302 24.34 16.53 -21.81
N HIS A 303 23.24 16.26 -22.52
CA HIS A 303 22.55 17.28 -23.33
C HIS A 303 22.18 18.52 -22.51
N TRP A 304 21.63 18.32 -21.31
CA TRP A 304 21.28 19.38 -20.37
C TRP A 304 22.47 19.94 -19.57
N LEU A 305 23.69 19.41 -19.72
CA LEU A 305 24.87 20.03 -19.12
C LEU A 305 25.30 21.27 -19.88
N VAL A 306 24.98 21.34 -21.17
CA VAL A 306 25.26 22.51 -22.02
C VAL A 306 24.22 23.58 -21.74
N TRP A 307 24.66 24.73 -21.20
CA TRP A 307 23.78 25.85 -20.84
C TRP A 307 22.84 26.26 -21.99
N LYS A 308 23.35 26.36 -23.22
CA LYS A 308 22.54 26.77 -24.39
C LYS A 308 21.32 25.87 -24.61
N ASN A 309 21.44 24.56 -24.38
CA ASN A 309 20.32 23.61 -24.55
C ASN A 309 19.28 23.80 -23.45
N CYS A 310 19.71 23.98 -22.20
CA CYS A 310 18.82 24.29 -21.09
C CYS A 310 18.09 25.61 -21.31
N GLU A 311 18.80 26.66 -21.70
CA GLU A 311 18.22 27.98 -21.97
C GLU A 311 17.19 27.92 -23.10
N ALA A 312 17.53 27.30 -24.24
CA ALA A 312 16.61 27.18 -25.37
C ALA A 312 15.32 26.45 -24.95
N LYS A 313 15.45 25.31 -24.26
CA LYS A 313 14.27 24.55 -23.83
C LYS A 313 13.46 25.30 -22.77
N LEU A 314 14.10 25.99 -21.84
CA LEU A 314 13.38 26.81 -20.86
C LEU A 314 12.61 27.94 -21.54
N ARG A 315 13.19 28.64 -22.53
CA ARG A 315 12.49 29.69 -23.28
C ARG A 315 11.27 29.15 -24.04
N GLU A 316 11.40 28.00 -24.68
CA GLU A 316 10.28 27.30 -25.33
C GLU A 316 9.14 27.02 -24.33
N LEU A 317 9.47 26.39 -23.20
CA LEU A 317 8.48 26.06 -22.16
C LEU A 317 7.86 27.32 -21.54
N MET A 318 8.62 28.40 -21.44
CA MET A 318 8.14 29.68 -20.95
C MET A 318 7.20 30.38 -21.92
N ALA A 319 7.44 30.26 -23.23
CA ALA A 319 6.51 30.73 -24.25
C ALA A 319 5.20 29.94 -24.20
N GLU A 320 5.26 28.63 -23.93
CA GLU A 320 4.09 27.76 -23.79
C GLU A 320 3.25 28.09 -22.53
N ILE A 321 3.88 28.26 -21.36
CA ILE A 321 3.13 28.42 -20.09
C ILE A 321 3.00 29.86 -19.59
N GLY A 322 3.63 30.82 -20.26
CA GLY A 322 3.63 32.24 -19.90
C GLY A 322 4.35 32.59 -18.59
N LYS A 323 5.09 31.66 -17.99
CA LYS A 323 5.84 31.86 -16.73
C LYS A 323 7.05 30.94 -16.63
N PHE A 324 7.96 31.24 -15.71
CA PHE A 324 9.13 30.40 -15.48
C PHE A 324 8.73 29.04 -14.86
N PRO A 325 9.05 27.89 -15.49
CA PRO A 325 8.63 26.58 -15.01
C PRO A 325 9.27 26.23 -13.66
N SER A 326 8.48 25.64 -12.76
CA SER A 326 9.00 25.12 -11.47
C SER A 326 9.61 23.73 -11.65
N GLY A 327 10.50 23.31 -10.75
CA GLY A 327 11.06 21.95 -10.78
C GLY A 327 9.98 20.87 -10.71
N LYS A 328 8.93 21.08 -9.91
CA LYS A 328 7.75 20.19 -9.86
C LYS A 328 7.00 20.15 -11.18
N TRP A 329 6.81 21.30 -11.82
CA TRP A 329 6.15 21.38 -13.12
C TRP A 329 6.97 20.66 -14.20
N LEU A 330 8.29 20.86 -14.25
CA LEU A 330 9.17 20.15 -15.18
C LEU A 330 9.11 18.64 -14.98
N ALA A 331 9.15 18.16 -13.73
CA ALA A 331 9.03 16.74 -13.44
C ALA A 331 7.68 16.16 -13.90
N ALA A 332 6.57 16.86 -13.62
CA ALA A 332 5.23 16.45 -14.03
C ALA A 332 5.04 16.43 -15.56
N ASN A 333 5.76 17.27 -16.29
CA ASN A 333 5.67 17.39 -17.75
C ASN A 333 6.85 16.71 -18.47
N LYS A 334 7.36 15.60 -17.92
CA LYS A 334 8.40 14.76 -18.55
C LYS A 334 9.73 15.50 -18.87
N HIS A 335 10.00 16.61 -18.18
CA HIS A 335 11.24 17.38 -18.23
C HIS A 335 12.10 17.21 -16.97
N GLY A 336 11.99 16.08 -16.28
CA GLY A 336 12.75 15.78 -15.06
C GLY A 336 14.28 15.88 -15.26
N GLY A 337 14.79 15.43 -16.41
CA GLY A 337 16.22 15.55 -16.74
C GLY A 337 16.72 17.00 -16.81
N LEU A 338 15.89 17.92 -17.30
CA LEU A 338 16.17 19.35 -17.30
C LEU A 338 16.15 19.92 -15.88
N ALA A 339 15.15 19.55 -15.06
CA ALA A 339 15.06 19.98 -13.67
C ALA A 339 16.28 19.53 -12.85
N ASP A 340 16.71 18.29 -13.05
CA ASP A 340 17.91 17.73 -12.43
C ASP A 340 19.18 18.47 -12.84
N ALA A 341 19.34 18.77 -14.13
CA ALA A 341 20.48 19.52 -14.62
C ALA A 341 20.51 20.95 -14.07
N ILE A 342 19.36 21.62 -14.00
CA ILE A 342 19.23 22.96 -13.39
C ILE A 342 19.74 22.94 -11.94
N ASN A 343 19.28 21.97 -11.14
CA ASN A 343 19.66 21.86 -9.74
C ASN A 343 21.14 21.48 -9.55
N LYS A 344 21.60 20.45 -10.25
CA LYS A 344 22.93 19.86 -9.99
C LYS A 344 24.07 20.62 -10.66
N ARG A 345 23.80 21.35 -11.76
CA ARG A 345 24.86 21.83 -12.66
C ARG A 345 24.76 23.31 -13.01
N HIS A 346 23.56 23.87 -13.03
CA HIS A 346 23.35 25.30 -13.33
C HIS A 346 23.06 26.14 -12.09
N GLY A 347 23.37 25.62 -10.90
CA GLY A 347 23.32 26.37 -9.65
C GLY A 347 21.91 26.59 -9.08
N GLY A 348 20.94 25.78 -9.49
CA GLY A 348 19.58 25.81 -8.99
C GLY A 348 18.65 26.74 -9.76
N PHE A 349 17.34 26.54 -9.56
CA PHE A 349 16.29 27.29 -10.26
C PHE A 349 16.42 28.80 -10.09
N LEU A 350 16.87 29.28 -8.93
CA LEU A 350 17.03 30.72 -8.68
C LEU A 350 18.10 31.35 -9.57
N LYS A 351 19.29 30.73 -9.68
CA LYS A 351 20.38 31.23 -10.52
C LYS A 351 20.03 31.17 -12.00
N VAL A 352 19.46 30.04 -12.45
CA VAL A 352 19.01 29.87 -13.85
C VAL A 352 17.95 30.89 -14.21
N ARG A 353 17.00 31.13 -13.30
CA ARG A 353 15.93 32.11 -13.49
C ARG A 353 16.47 33.55 -13.59
N ALA A 354 17.36 33.94 -12.69
CA ALA A 354 18.03 35.25 -12.74
C ALA A 354 18.84 35.43 -14.04
N ARG A 355 19.55 34.37 -14.46
CA ARG A 355 20.33 34.36 -15.71
C ARG A 355 19.46 34.53 -16.96
N LEU A 356 18.21 34.08 -16.92
CA LEU A 356 17.23 34.28 -17.99
C LEU A 356 16.47 35.62 -17.89
N GLY A 357 16.84 36.50 -16.95
CA GLY A 357 16.19 37.81 -16.78
C GLY A 357 14.86 37.77 -16.03
N HIS A 358 14.47 36.62 -15.48
CA HIS A 358 13.22 36.44 -14.74
C HIS A 358 13.42 36.66 -13.25
N VAL A 359 13.96 37.81 -12.84
CA VAL A 359 14.19 38.09 -11.42
C VAL A 359 12.88 37.91 -10.66
N ARG A 360 12.87 37.00 -9.67
CA ARG A 360 11.74 36.95 -8.74
C ARG A 360 11.81 38.24 -7.93
N ASP A 361 10.66 38.83 -7.65
CA ASP A 361 10.52 39.78 -6.53
C ASP A 361 10.65 39.02 -5.20
N VAL A 362 11.79 38.33 -4.99
CA VAL A 362 12.16 37.82 -3.68
C VAL A 362 12.42 39.05 -2.86
N LYS A 363 11.50 39.34 -1.96
CA LYS A 363 11.66 40.41 -1.00
C LYS A 363 12.84 40.06 -0.08
N PRO A 364 13.68 41.04 0.32
CA PRO A 364 14.85 40.79 1.15
C PRO A 364 14.47 40.18 2.50
N ASP A 365 15.42 39.54 3.17
CA ASP A 365 15.22 39.00 4.51
C ASP A 365 14.73 40.10 5.46
N GLY A 366 13.76 39.77 6.32
CA GLY A 366 13.09 40.72 7.20
C GLY A 366 12.02 41.60 6.54
N TYR A 367 11.87 41.61 5.21
CA TYR A 367 10.82 42.40 4.54
C TYR A 367 9.42 42.10 5.09
N TRP A 368 9.13 40.83 5.31
CA TRP A 368 7.84 40.36 5.81
C TRP A 368 7.62 40.56 7.31
N GLN A 369 8.68 40.85 8.07
CA GLN A 369 8.57 41.16 9.51
C GLN A 369 8.10 42.60 9.75
N VAL A 370 8.30 43.49 8.77
CA VAL A 370 7.86 44.88 8.84
C VAL A 370 6.38 44.99 8.46
N TRP A 371 5.53 45.39 9.41
CA TRP A 371 4.08 45.51 9.21
C TRP A 371 3.71 46.34 7.97
N LYS A 372 4.36 47.49 7.75
CA LYS A 372 4.08 48.37 6.60
C LYS A 372 4.23 47.66 5.25
N ASN A 373 5.14 46.70 5.13
CA ASN A 373 5.35 45.93 3.91
C ASN A 373 4.21 44.93 3.69
N VAL A 374 3.82 44.20 4.73
CA VAL A 374 2.65 43.30 4.70
C VAL A 374 1.38 44.08 4.39
N GLU A 375 1.19 45.23 5.02
CA GLU A 375 0.05 46.11 4.81
C GLU A 375 -0.06 46.55 3.35
N LYS A 376 1.05 47.01 2.76
CA LYS A 376 1.11 47.44 1.36
C LYS A 376 0.69 46.32 0.40
N GLU A 377 1.35 45.17 0.50
CA GLU A 377 1.10 44.03 -0.40
C GLU A 377 -0.34 43.51 -0.22
N LEU A 378 -0.83 43.46 1.01
CA LEU A 378 -2.18 43.01 1.31
C LEU A 378 -3.24 43.99 0.81
N ARG A 379 -3.01 45.31 0.89
CA ARG A 379 -3.92 46.32 0.31
C ARG A 379 -4.04 46.19 -1.21
N ASP A 380 -2.94 45.88 -1.90
CA ASP A 380 -2.97 45.65 -3.35
C ASP A 380 -3.79 44.40 -3.69
N VAL A 381 -3.65 43.33 -2.92
CA VAL A 381 -4.49 42.12 -3.07
C VAL A 381 -5.95 42.42 -2.79
N VAL A 382 -6.26 43.16 -1.73
CA VAL A 382 -7.64 43.53 -1.38
C VAL A 382 -8.26 44.40 -2.46
N ARG A 383 -7.51 45.36 -3.02
CA ARG A 383 -7.98 46.18 -4.14
C ARG A 383 -8.31 45.31 -5.36
N SER A 384 -7.49 44.28 -5.63
CA SER A 384 -7.72 43.36 -6.74
C SER A 384 -8.89 42.41 -6.53
N LEU A 385 -9.17 41.98 -5.30
CA LEU A 385 -10.24 41.02 -4.99
C LEU A 385 -11.58 41.68 -4.64
N GLY A 386 -11.54 42.92 -4.14
CA GLY A 386 -12.72 43.61 -3.58
C GLY A 386 -13.05 43.20 -2.13
N HIS A 387 -12.34 42.25 -1.54
CA HIS A 387 -12.52 41.80 -0.16
C HIS A 387 -11.21 41.38 0.50
N PHE A 388 -11.24 41.21 1.84
CA PHE A 388 -10.10 40.71 2.59
C PHE A 388 -9.84 39.22 2.28
N PRO A 389 -8.66 38.85 1.75
CA PRO A 389 -8.42 37.49 1.28
C PRO A 389 -8.35 36.49 2.44
N ASN A 390 -8.86 35.29 2.20
CA ASN A 390 -8.63 34.13 3.05
C ASN A 390 -7.30 33.42 2.69
N PRO A 391 -6.78 32.53 3.56
CA PRO A 391 -5.52 31.83 3.30
C PRO A 391 -5.48 31.04 1.98
N GLN A 392 -6.61 30.46 1.56
CA GLN A 392 -6.72 29.67 0.34
C GLN A 392 -6.63 30.55 -0.92
N GLU A 393 -7.22 31.74 -0.89
CA GLU A 393 -7.13 32.73 -1.97
C GLU A 393 -5.70 33.22 -2.17
N LEU A 394 -5.00 33.60 -1.09
CA LEU A 394 -3.58 33.97 -1.18
C LEU A 394 -2.72 32.84 -1.75
N ARG A 395 -3.01 31.58 -1.39
CA ARG A 395 -2.32 30.41 -1.95
C ARG A 395 -2.58 30.24 -3.45
N ARG A 396 -3.82 30.45 -3.92
CA ARG A 396 -4.17 30.39 -5.35
C ARG A 396 -3.49 31.49 -6.16
N LEU A 397 -3.34 32.68 -5.58
CA LEU A 397 -2.58 33.79 -6.15
C LEU A 397 -1.05 33.61 -6.08
N GLY A 398 -0.55 32.53 -5.45
CA GLY A 398 0.88 32.29 -5.28
C GLY A 398 1.54 33.15 -4.20
N LEU A 399 0.76 33.86 -3.39
CA LEU A 399 1.20 34.77 -2.32
C LEU A 399 1.37 34.03 -0.98
N ASN A 400 1.95 32.83 -1.02
CA ASN A 400 2.16 32.01 0.18
C ASN A 400 3.07 32.70 1.20
N SER A 401 4.05 33.48 0.76
CA SER A 401 4.94 34.23 1.64
C SER A 401 4.18 35.29 2.44
N LEU A 402 3.22 35.99 1.81
CA LEU A 402 2.35 36.95 2.49
C LEU A 402 1.42 36.24 3.49
N SER A 403 0.78 35.14 3.06
CA SER A 403 -0.06 34.34 3.97
C SER A 403 0.71 33.84 5.19
N HIS A 404 1.94 33.37 5.00
CA HIS A 404 2.78 32.90 6.10
C HIS A 404 3.24 34.06 6.99
N ALA A 405 3.64 35.19 6.41
CA ALA A 405 4.01 36.40 7.15
C ALA A 405 2.90 36.88 8.08
N MET A 406 1.65 36.90 7.59
CA MET A 406 0.47 37.26 8.39
C MET A 406 0.29 36.32 9.59
N SER A 407 0.42 35.01 9.36
CA SER A 407 0.32 33.98 10.41
C SER A 407 1.45 34.06 11.43
N GLU A 408 2.69 34.18 10.97
CA GLU A 408 3.89 34.01 11.80
C GLU A 408 4.30 35.29 12.52
N HIS A 409 4.23 36.45 11.85
CA HIS A 409 4.81 37.69 12.37
C HIS A 409 3.77 38.73 12.81
N HIS A 410 2.52 38.62 12.36
CA HIS A 410 1.51 39.67 12.55
C HIS A 410 0.24 39.20 13.28
N GLY A 411 0.35 38.11 14.06
CA GLY A 411 -0.71 37.64 14.95
C GLY A 411 -1.86 36.90 14.25
N GLY A 412 -1.66 36.45 13.02
CA GLY A 412 -2.67 35.72 12.27
C GLY A 412 -3.58 36.60 11.42
N PHE A 413 -4.42 35.93 10.62
CA PHE A 413 -5.34 36.58 9.68
C PHE A 413 -6.36 37.48 10.38
N ILE A 414 -6.84 37.08 11.57
CA ILE A 414 -7.84 37.86 12.33
C ILE A 414 -7.24 39.19 12.78
N VAL A 415 -6.05 39.18 13.39
CA VAL A 415 -5.35 40.40 13.83
C VAL A 415 -4.98 41.27 12.64
N THR A 416 -4.46 40.67 11.57
CA THR A 416 -4.10 41.40 10.34
C THR A 416 -5.33 42.09 9.72
N ARG A 417 -6.47 41.39 9.68
CA ARG A 417 -7.74 41.92 9.19
C ARG A 417 -8.25 43.08 10.02
N LYS A 418 -8.22 42.95 11.36
CA LYS A 418 -8.57 44.00 12.31
C LYS A 418 -7.69 45.24 12.12
N ARG A 419 -6.37 45.05 12.05
CA ARG A 419 -5.40 46.14 11.84
C ARG A 419 -5.63 46.94 10.56
N LEU A 420 -6.11 46.28 9.50
CA LEU A 420 -6.44 46.94 8.23
C LEU A 420 -7.83 47.58 8.19
N GLY A 421 -8.60 47.55 9.29
CA GLY A 421 -9.96 48.10 9.33
C GLY A 421 -11.01 47.25 8.63
N TYR A 422 -10.69 46.00 8.31
CA TYR A 422 -11.66 45.03 7.74
C TYR A 422 -12.34 44.21 8.83
N GLU A 423 -12.36 44.69 10.06
CA GLU A 423 -13.17 44.06 11.11
C GLU A 423 -14.58 43.88 10.56
N ARG A 424 -15.04 42.62 10.52
CA ARG A 424 -16.46 42.38 10.30
C ARG A 424 -17.12 43.13 11.45
N ALA A 425 -17.93 44.15 11.15
CA ALA A 425 -19.19 44.28 11.87
C ALA A 425 -19.78 42.86 11.82
N SER A 426 -19.69 42.09 12.91
CA SER A 426 -20.05 40.68 12.93
C SER A 426 -21.50 40.47 12.48
N THR A 427 -22.31 41.53 12.54
CA THR A 427 -23.65 41.66 12.01
C THR A 427 -23.74 41.59 10.48
N GLY A 428 -22.84 42.21 9.71
CA GLY A 428 -23.06 42.42 8.27
C GLY A 428 -22.82 41.21 7.35
N PHE A 429 -22.09 40.18 7.80
CA PHE A 429 -21.93 38.93 7.03
C PHE A 429 -22.99 37.91 7.41
N LEU A 430 -23.35 37.81 8.70
CA LEU A 430 -24.48 37.00 9.12
C LEU A 430 -25.79 37.57 8.59
N ALA A 431 -25.97 38.89 8.57
CA ALA A 431 -27.11 39.53 7.92
C ALA A 431 -27.15 39.21 6.43
N ARG A 432 -26.08 39.49 5.66
CA ARG A 432 -26.09 39.19 4.21
C ARG A 432 -26.20 37.70 3.87
N TYR A 433 -25.69 36.82 4.73
CA TYR A 433 -25.83 35.37 4.57
C TYR A 433 -27.24 34.91 4.96
N ALA A 434 -27.84 35.51 6.00
CA ALA A 434 -29.24 35.30 6.36
C ALA A 434 -30.18 35.83 5.27
N ASP A 435 -29.93 37.03 4.73
CA ASP A 435 -30.66 37.63 3.61
C ASP A 435 -30.55 36.74 2.36
N SER A 436 -29.34 36.27 2.04
CA SER A 436 -29.13 35.35 0.91
C SER A 436 -29.82 33.99 1.09
N ILE A 437 -29.92 33.48 2.32
CA ILE A 437 -30.66 32.25 2.62
C ILE A 437 -32.17 32.53 2.54
N ALA A 438 -32.62 33.66 3.07
CA ALA A 438 -34.01 34.09 3.05
C ALA A 438 -34.51 34.28 1.61
N ASP A 439 -33.74 34.99 0.76
CA ASP A 439 -34.07 35.22 -0.65
C ASP A 439 -34.12 33.93 -1.46
N ALA A 440 -33.11 33.06 -1.31
CA ALA A 440 -33.07 31.77 -2.00
C ALA A 440 -34.26 30.89 -1.59
N TYR A 441 -34.66 30.96 -0.32
CA TYR A 441 -35.76 30.17 0.20
C TYR A 441 -37.14 30.72 -0.23
N LEU A 442 -37.35 32.03 -0.19
CA LEU A 442 -38.58 32.68 -0.67
C LEU A 442 -38.83 32.35 -2.15
N GLN A 443 -37.78 32.32 -2.96
CA GLN A 443 -37.87 31.92 -4.37
C GLN A 443 -38.29 30.45 -4.54
N THR A 444 -37.87 29.55 -3.65
CA THR A 444 -38.16 28.10 -3.76
C THR A 444 -39.45 27.65 -3.06
N SER A 445 -39.90 28.36 -2.02
CA SER A 445 -41.03 27.95 -1.17
C SER A 445 -42.36 28.57 -1.57
N GLY A 446 -42.36 29.56 -2.47
CA GLY A 446 -43.56 30.29 -2.89
C GLY A 446 -44.18 31.17 -1.79
N LYS A 447 -43.47 31.36 -0.67
CA LYS A 447 -43.91 32.19 0.45
C LYS A 447 -43.63 33.66 0.20
N THR A 448 -44.46 34.52 0.78
CA THR A 448 -44.42 35.96 0.49
C THR A 448 -43.61 36.78 1.50
N SER A 449 -43.32 36.24 2.69
CA SER A 449 -42.49 36.94 3.68
C SER A 449 -41.70 35.99 4.60
N PHE A 450 -40.67 36.55 5.23
CA PHE A 450 -39.85 35.87 6.24
C PHE A 450 -40.62 35.59 7.54
N ASP A 451 -41.62 36.41 7.87
CA ASP A 451 -42.43 36.25 9.08
C ASP A 451 -43.39 35.04 8.97
N GLU A 452 -43.90 34.73 7.77
CA GLU A 452 -44.63 33.48 7.52
C GLU A 452 -43.74 32.25 7.76
N TYR A 453 -42.44 32.36 7.45
CA TYR A 453 -41.48 31.28 7.65
C TYR A 453 -41.18 31.02 9.14
N VAL A 454 -40.87 32.07 9.91
CA VAL A 454 -40.60 31.93 11.35
C VAL A 454 -41.80 31.35 12.08
N THR A 455 -43.01 31.80 11.71
CA THR A 455 -44.27 31.31 12.29
C THR A 455 -44.50 29.82 12.02
N GLU A 456 -44.12 29.30 10.84
CA GLU A 456 -44.30 27.89 10.49
C GLU A 456 -43.24 26.98 11.11
N LEU A 457 -41.99 27.45 11.20
CA LEU A 457 -40.92 26.73 11.92
C LEU A 457 -41.22 26.59 13.41
N GLU A 458 -41.70 27.67 14.04
CA GLU A 458 -42.16 27.65 15.43
C GLU A 458 -43.34 26.69 15.64
N ARG A 459 -44.12 26.42 14.58
CA ARG A 459 -45.25 25.47 14.59
C ARG A 459 -44.84 24.02 14.35
N GLU A 460 -43.82 23.77 13.52
CA GLU A 460 -43.33 22.41 13.20
C GLU A 460 -42.25 21.90 14.16
N CYS A 461 -41.52 22.78 14.85
CA CYS A 461 -40.48 22.40 15.81
C CYS A 461 -40.59 23.18 17.14
N PRO A 462 -41.37 22.67 18.12
CA PRO A 462 -41.63 23.34 19.40
C PRO A 462 -40.40 23.60 20.28
N TYR A 463 -39.24 23.02 19.94
CA TYR A 463 -37.98 23.18 20.67
C TYR A 463 -37.20 24.44 20.28
N GLU A 464 -37.64 25.22 19.29
CA GLU A 464 -36.95 26.44 18.82
C GLU A 464 -37.45 27.76 19.40
N ARG A 465 -38.39 27.76 20.36
CA ARG A 465 -38.74 29.00 21.11
C ARG A 465 -37.53 29.68 21.78
N ASP A 466 -36.45 28.95 22.00
CA ASP A 466 -35.17 29.45 22.53
C ASP A 466 -34.35 30.26 21.49
N LEU A 467 -34.71 30.20 20.19
CA LEU A 467 -33.95 30.84 19.11
C LEU A 467 -34.16 32.37 19.08
N ARG A 468 -35.39 32.87 19.28
CA ARG A 468 -35.69 34.31 19.37
C ARG A 468 -34.94 34.98 20.52
N VAL A 469 -34.85 34.29 21.66
CA VAL A 469 -34.10 34.70 22.85
C VAL A 469 -32.59 34.72 22.57
N ARG A 470 -32.05 33.69 21.92
CA ARG A 470 -30.62 33.63 21.54
C ARG A 470 -30.21 34.64 20.46
N LEU A 471 -31.15 35.06 19.62
CA LEU A 471 -30.94 36.06 18.57
C LEU A 471 -31.20 37.51 19.04
N GLY A 472 -31.66 37.70 20.29
CA GLY A 472 -31.84 39.03 20.89
C GLY A 472 -32.97 39.85 20.26
N LEU A 473 -34.00 39.20 19.71
CA LEU A 473 -35.15 39.90 19.13
C LEU A 473 -36.14 40.33 20.24
N PRO A 474 -36.77 41.52 20.11
CA PRO A 474 -37.69 42.02 21.12
C PRO A 474 -38.95 41.14 21.21
N PRO A 475 -39.57 41.01 22.41
CA PRO A 475 -40.83 40.29 22.57
C PRO A 475 -41.95 41.00 21.81
N GLU A 476 -42.89 40.22 21.28
CA GLU A 476 -44.05 40.78 20.58
C GLU A 476 -44.86 41.66 21.53
N PRO A 477 -45.39 42.80 21.04
CA PRO A 477 -46.33 43.60 21.83
C PRO A 477 -47.61 42.80 22.05
N ASP A 478 -48.10 42.77 23.29
CA ASP A 478 -49.39 42.16 23.63
C ASP A 478 -50.49 42.82 22.79
N LEU A 479 -51.06 42.04 21.87
CA LEU A 479 -52.27 42.40 21.14
C LEU A 479 -53.47 42.02 22.02
N THR A 480 -54.07 43.01 22.68
CA THR A 480 -55.41 42.93 23.27
C THR A 480 -56.50 43.15 22.25
#